data_AF-C5KMD5-F1
#
_entry.id   AF-C5KMD5-F1
#
_cell.length_a   1.000
_cell.length_b   1.000
_cell.length_c   1.000
_cell.angle_alpha   90.00
_cell.angle_beta   90.00
_cell.angle_gamma   90.00
#
_symmetry.space_group_name_H-M   'P 1'
#
loop_
_entity.id
_entity.type
_entity.pdbx_description
1 polymer ?
#
loop_
_entity_poly.entity_id
_entity_poly.type
_entity_poly.pdbx_seq_one_letter_code
_entity_poly.pdbx_strand_id
1 'polypeptide(L)'
;MAAARGWKISPCSTSAKLANGAIVKLSGTTEVTVHRDGRDYELQFFVLPGSGASTGVDASTCILGVRSMCALKVSLCFDEVSGSRQVIVRTPVSQGL
;
A
#
# COMPACT_ATOMS: atom_id res chain seq x y z
N MET A 1 -5.08 -17.86 3.68
CA MET A 1 -5.25 -16.43 4.05
C MET A 1 -4.25 -16.14 5.15
N ALA A 2 -3.17 -15.41 4.88
CA ALA A 2 -2.19 -15.06 5.91
C ALA A 2 -2.65 -13.75 6.56
N ALA A 3 -3.05 -13.80 7.83
CA ALA A 3 -3.38 -12.62 8.61
C ALA A 3 -2.13 -12.17 9.36
N ALA A 4 -1.61 -10.99 9.02
CA ALA A 4 -0.56 -10.36 9.81
C ALA A 4 -1.20 -9.68 11.03
N ARG A 5 -0.82 -10.12 12.24
CA ARG A 5 -1.17 -9.47 13.51
C ARG A 5 0.11 -9.01 14.20
N GLY A 6 0.06 -7.89 14.93
CA GLY A 6 1.15 -7.46 15.82
C GLY A 6 2.24 -6.56 15.22
N TRP A 7 1.98 -5.84 14.12
CA TRP A 7 2.94 -4.88 13.61
C TRP A 7 3.12 -3.70 14.57
N LYS A 8 4.39 -3.36 14.85
CA LYS A 8 4.72 -2.21 15.69
C LYS A 8 4.35 -0.93 14.93
N ILE A 9 3.50 -0.12 15.55
CA ILE A 9 3.18 1.22 15.07
C ILE A 9 4.05 2.20 15.85
N SER A 10 4.87 2.94 15.13
CA SER A 10 5.67 4.03 15.68
C SER A 10 4.87 5.34 15.58
N PRO A 11 4.84 6.18 16.62
CA PRO A 11 4.16 7.47 16.54
C PRO A 11 4.84 8.36 15.48
N CYS A 12 4.06 9.19 14.79
CA CYS A 12 4.58 10.16 13.84
C CYS A 12 3.86 11.51 13.96
N SER A 13 4.50 12.58 13.50
CA SER A 13 3.93 13.95 13.47
C SER A 13 3.45 14.36 12.07
N THR A 14 3.48 13.44 11.11
CA THR A 14 3.15 13.70 9.70
C THR A 14 1.65 13.91 9.51
N SER A 15 1.28 14.76 8.55
CA SER A 15 -0.10 14.93 8.08
C SER A 15 -0.22 14.50 6.62
N ALA A 16 -1.37 13.97 6.23
CA ALA A 16 -1.69 13.60 4.86
C ALA A 16 -2.84 14.45 4.31
N LYS A 17 -2.74 14.84 3.05
CA LYS A 17 -3.86 15.42 2.30
C LYS A 17 -4.57 14.31 1.54
N LEU A 18 -5.83 14.06 1.87
CA LEU A 18 -6.67 13.05 1.24
C LEU A 18 -7.23 13.55 -0.10
N ALA A 19 -7.75 12.64 -0.93
CA ALA A 19 -8.30 12.96 -2.24
C ALA A 19 -9.50 13.94 -2.18
N ASN A 20 -10.27 13.91 -1.09
CA ASN A 20 -11.35 14.87 -0.83
C ASN A 20 -10.86 16.26 -0.36
N GLY A 21 -9.54 16.49 -0.35
CA GLY A 21 -8.91 17.74 0.08
C GLY A 21 -8.69 17.86 1.58
N ALA A 22 -9.22 16.95 2.41
CA ALA A 22 -9.04 16.99 3.85
C ALA A 22 -7.57 16.78 4.24
N ILE A 23 -7.12 17.50 5.26
CA ILE A 23 -5.80 17.29 5.87
C ILE A 23 -6.02 16.55 7.19
N VAL A 24 -5.41 15.38 7.32
CA VAL A 24 -5.52 14.54 8.51
C VAL A 24 -4.15 14.33 9.14
N LYS A 25 -4.08 14.45 10.47
CA LYS A 25 -2.89 14.07 11.23
C LYS A 25 -2.84 12.55 11.33
N LEU A 26 -1.72 11.96 10.93
CA LEU A 26 -1.55 10.51 10.92
C LEU A 26 -1.33 10.00 12.36
N SER A 27 -1.80 8.78 12.62
CA SER A 27 -1.68 8.14 13.93
C SER A 27 -0.30 7.51 14.15
N GLY A 28 0.40 7.18 13.07
CA GLY A 28 1.72 6.56 13.14
C GLY A 28 2.21 6.04 11.80
N THR A 29 3.34 5.35 11.87
CA THR A 29 3.94 4.60 10.77
C THR A 29 4.13 3.16 11.17
N THR A 30 4.15 2.27 10.19
CA THR A 30 4.52 0.88 10.38
C THR A 30 5.35 0.39 9.20
N GLU A 31 6.31 -0.48 9.47
CA GLU A 31 7.17 -1.10 8.47
C GLU A 31 6.81 -2.57 8.36
N VAL A 32 6.71 -3.04 7.12
CA VAL A 32 6.19 -4.35 6.77
C VAL A 32 7.12 -5.00 5.78
N THR A 33 7.65 -6.15 6.15
CA THR A 33 8.37 -7.01 5.21
C THR A 33 7.36 -7.83 4.41
N VAL A 34 7.33 -7.63 3.10
CA VAL A 34 6.53 -8.41 2.16
C VAL A 34 7.44 -9.38 1.43
N HIS A 35 7.14 -10.67 1.54
CA HIS A 35 7.83 -11.70 0.77
C HIS A 35 7.13 -11.90 -0.59
N ARG A 36 7.87 -11.72 -1.68
CA ARG A 36 7.37 -11.87 -3.06
C ARG A 36 8.48 -12.36 -3.97
N ASP A 37 8.18 -13.35 -4.81
CA ASP A 37 9.12 -13.87 -5.83
C ASP A 37 10.48 -14.29 -5.23
N GLY A 38 10.46 -14.88 -4.04
CA GLY A 38 11.66 -15.32 -3.31
C GLY A 38 12.49 -14.19 -2.71
N ARG A 39 11.98 -12.95 -2.71
CA ARG A 39 12.67 -11.77 -2.17
C ARG A 39 11.82 -11.06 -1.12
N ASP A 40 12.50 -10.44 -0.16
CA ASP A 40 11.89 -9.61 0.85
C ASP A 40 11.93 -8.13 0.44
N TYR A 41 10.80 -7.47 0.60
CA TYR A 41 10.62 -6.05 0.33
C TYR A 41 10.15 -5.35 1.60
N GLU A 42 10.91 -4.38 2.08
CA GLU A 42 10.51 -3.53 3.19
C GLU A 42 9.62 -2.40 2.69
N LEU A 43 8.37 -2.38 3.16
CA LEU A 43 7.38 -1.37 2.79
C LEU A 43 6.97 -0.57 4.03
N GLN A 44 6.92 0.75 3.88
CA GLN A 44 6.44 1.64 4.93
C GLN A 44 5.01 2.07 4.65
N PHE A 45 4.17 2.04 5.68
CA PHE A 45 2.79 2.49 5.64
C PHE A 45 2.52 3.53 6.71
N PHE A 46 1.56 4.42 6.41
CA PHE A 46 1.03 5.39 7.35
C PHE A 46 -0.33 4.94 7.86
N VAL A 47 -0.56 5.13 9.16
CA VAL A 47 -1.81 4.77 9.81
C VAL A 47 -2.70 6.00 9.87
N LEU A 48 -3.85 5.93 9.20
CA LEU A 48 -4.86 6.99 9.27
C LEU A 48 -5.49 7.03 10.67
N PRO A 49 -5.90 8.21 11.17
CA PRO A 49 -6.70 8.31 12.39
C PRO A 49 -8.01 7.56 12.19
N GLY A 50 -8.30 6.61 13.09
CA GLY A 50 -9.50 5.80 13.01
C GLY A 50 -10.76 6.67 13.08
N SER A 51 -11.73 6.42 12.19
CA SER A 51 -13.08 6.97 12.33
C SER A 51 -13.78 6.29 13.52
N GLY A 52 -13.48 6.74 14.74
CA GLY A 52 -14.09 6.19 15.95
C GLY A 52 -13.52 4.85 16.38
N ALA A 53 -13.22 4.75 17.67
CA ALA A 53 -12.68 3.57 18.30
C ALA A 53 -13.76 2.47 18.45
N SER A 54 -13.54 1.33 17.80
CA SER A 54 -13.95 0.03 18.33
C SER A 54 -13.03 -1.06 17.76
N THR A 55 -12.00 -1.43 18.52
CA THR A 55 -11.34 -2.75 18.51
C THR A 55 -10.76 -3.34 17.22
N GLY A 56 -10.70 -2.59 16.13
CA GLY A 56 -10.01 -3.04 14.93
C GLY A 56 -9.61 -1.83 14.14
N VAL A 57 -8.31 -1.67 13.89
CA VAL A 57 -7.89 -1.00 12.65
C VAL A 57 -8.71 -1.68 11.56
N ASP A 58 -9.56 -0.96 10.83
CA ASP A 58 -10.16 -1.48 9.59
C ASP A 58 -9.03 -1.59 8.57
N ALA A 59 -8.13 -2.52 8.84
CA ALA A 59 -6.94 -2.88 8.08
C ALA A 59 -7.33 -3.76 6.89
N SER A 60 -8.62 -3.82 6.54
CA SER A 60 -9.12 -4.62 5.44
C SER A 60 -8.54 -4.13 4.10
N THR A 61 -8.24 -2.83 3.98
CA THR A 61 -7.64 -2.25 2.77
C THR A 61 -6.36 -1.50 3.08
N CYS A 62 -5.22 -2.07 2.67
CA CYS A 62 -3.94 -1.38 2.66
C CYS A 62 -3.72 -0.75 1.28
N ILE A 63 -3.47 0.56 1.24
CA ILE A 63 -3.21 1.29 -0.01
C ILE A 63 -1.71 1.32 -0.27
N LEU A 64 -1.28 0.78 -1.41
CA LEU A 64 0.10 0.91 -1.87
C LEU A 64 0.34 2.33 -2.38
N GLY A 65 1.12 3.10 -1.64
CA GLY A 65 1.65 4.37 -2.14
C GLY A 65 2.65 4.17 -3.28
N VAL A 66 2.95 5.25 -4.01
CA VAL A 66 3.86 5.21 -5.18
C VAL A 66 5.22 4.63 -4.83
N ARG A 67 5.78 4.96 -3.65
CA ARG A 67 7.05 4.38 -3.18
C ARG A 67 7.00 2.86 -3.06
N SER A 68 5.94 2.32 -2.46
CA SER A 68 5.75 0.88 -2.32
C SER A 68 5.50 0.21 -3.66
N MET A 69 4.76 0.85 -4.58
CA MET A 69 4.60 0.38 -5.96
C MET A 69 5.94 0.30 -6.69
N CYS A 70 6.80 1.32 -6.58
CA CYS A 70 8.15 1.30 -7.13
C CYS A 70 9.01 0.16 -6.56
N ALA A 71 9.00 -0.03 -5.24
CA ALA A 71 9.76 -1.10 -4.58
C ALA A 71 9.34 -2.48 -5.09
N LEU A 72 8.03 -2.70 -5.27
CA LEU A 72 7.45 -3.92 -5.80
C LEU A 72 7.46 -4.02 -7.33
N LYS A 73 8.03 -3.02 -8.03
CA LYS A 73 8.02 -2.89 -9.51
C LYS A 73 6.61 -2.98 -10.12
N VAL A 74 5.60 -2.51 -9.39
CA VAL A 74 4.24 -2.36 -9.90
C VAL A 74 4.18 -1.09 -10.74
N SER A 75 3.68 -1.20 -11.97
CA SER A 75 3.58 -0.10 -12.93
C SER A 75 2.25 -0.15 -13.69
N LEU A 76 1.85 0.98 -14.25
CA LEU A 76 0.71 1.08 -15.17
C LEU A 76 1.23 1.23 -16.59
N CYS A 77 0.67 0.48 -17.52
CA CYS A 77 0.98 0.57 -18.95
C CYS A 77 -0.29 0.97 -19.69
N PHE A 78 -0.22 2.07 -20.44
CA PHE A 78 -1.27 2.46 -21.36
C PHE A 78 -1.13 1.64 -22.63
N ASP A 79 -2.23 1.08 -23.10
CA ASP A 79 -2.28 0.22 -24.27
C ASP A 79 -3.52 0.55 -25.10
N GLU A 80 -3.47 0.24 -26.39
CA GLU A 80 -4.58 0.48 -27.31
C GLU A 80 -4.87 -0.80 -28.11
N VAL A 81 -6.03 -1.39 -27.87
CA VAL A 81 -6.46 -2.62 -28.55
C VAL A 81 -7.74 -2.31 -29.30
N SER A 82 -7.72 -2.54 -30.62
CA SER A 82 -8.87 -2.33 -31.51
C SER A 82 -9.48 -0.91 -31.40
N GLY A 83 -8.64 0.11 -31.22
CA GLY A 83 -9.06 1.51 -31.11
C GLY A 83 -9.59 1.93 -29.73
N SER A 84 -9.54 1.05 -28.73
CA SER A 84 -9.92 1.35 -27.35
C SER A 84 -8.68 1.47 -26.46
N ARG A 85 -8.55 2.60 -25.75
CA ARG A 85 -7.48 2.83 -24.78
C ARG A 85 -7.78 2.08 -23.49
N GLN A 86 -6.82 1.29 -23.02
CA GLN A 86 -6.89 0.57 -21.76
C GLN A 86 -5.65 0.85 -20.90
N VAL A 87 -5.77 0.60 -19.59
CA VAL A 87 -4.67 0.68 -18.64
C VAL A 87 -4.46 -0.71 -18.04
N ILE A 88 -3.26 -1.24 -18.18
CA ILE A 88 -2.89 -2.56 -17.67
C ILE A 88 -1.97 -2.37 -16.46
N VAL A 89 -2.28 -3.05 -15.36
CA VAL A 89 -1.37 -3.15 -14.22
C VAL A 89 -0.30 -4.19 -14.54
N ARG A 90 0.94 -3.75 -14.70
CA ARG A 90 2.10 -4.63 -14.83
C ARG A 90 2.74 -4.82 -13.48
N THR A 91 2.76 -6.06 -13.01
CA THR A 91 3.59 -6.47 -11.88
C THR A 91 4.69 -7.39 -12.40
N PRO A 92 5.89 -7.43 -11.78
CA PRO A 92 6.91 -8.39 -12.18
C PRO A 92 6.31 -9.80 -12.13
N VAL A 93 6.46 -10.53 -13.23
CA VAL A 93 6.02 -11.93 -13.32
C VAL A 93 6.97 -12.73 -12.44
N SER A 94 6.41 -13.55 -11.54
CA SER A 94 7.18 -14.59 -10.87
C SER A 94 7.74 -15.48 -11.97
N GLN A 95 9.04 -15.42 -12.23
CA GLN A 95 9.67 -16.46 -13.03
C GLN A 95 9.67 -17.70 -12.14
N GLY A 96 8.68 -18.57 -12.35
CA GLY A 96 8.59 -19.85 -11.66
C GLY A 96 9.90 -20.59 -11.83
N LEU A 97 10.47 -20.99 -10.69
CA LEU A 97 11.43 -22.10 -10.61
C LEU A 97 10.69 -23.42 -10.82
#